data_AF-A0A1R4EXA1-F1
#
_entry.id   AF-A0A1R4EXA1-F1
#
_cell.length_a   1.000
_cell.length_b   1.000
_cell.length_c   1.000
_cell.angle_alpha   90.00
_cell.angle_beta   90.00
_cell.angle_gamma   90.00
#
_symmetry.space_group_name_H-M   'P 1'
#
loop_
_entity.id
_entity.type
_entity.pdbx_description
1 polymer ?
#
loop_
_entity_poly.entity_id
_entity_poly.type
_entity_poly.pdbx_seq_one_letter_code
_entity_poly.pdbx_strand_id
1 'polypeptide(L)'
;MHGYPEDRVGGYIQYEMRDIGSIEYATGETVVDDEGQPAAYIVAEGDALHGIADRFCTEAFYVEMLNSIRRTSSYTGTPGFSGVFQLYPGDTINLNRFTIATVGDENGVVYDYTPDIPIPPQQ
;
A
#
# COMPACT_ATOMS: atom_id res chain seq x y z
N MET A 1 16.68 11.97 10.29
CA MET A 1 15.27 12.19 10.68
C MET A 1 14.77 10.88 11.27
N HIS A 2 14.31 10.85 12.52
CA HIS A 2 13.98 9.63 13.26
C HIS A 2 12.45 9.49 13.25
N GLY A 3 11.90 8.48 12.57
CA GLY A 3 10.46 8.21 12.60
C GLY A 3 10.04 7.87 14.03
N TYR A 4 9.00 8.53 14.53
CA TYR A 4 8.55 8.31 15.89
C TYR A 4 7.79 6.97 16.01
N PRO A 5 7.77 6.31 17.18
CA PRO A 5 7.08 5.02 17.36
C PRO A 5 5.59 5.03 16.99
N GLU A 6 4.92 6.17 17.11
CA GLU A 6 3.53 6.40 16.74
C GLU A 6 3.27 6.37 15.23
N ASP A 7 4.32 6.49 14.41
CA ASP A 7 4.24 6.46 12.95
C ASP A 7 4.34 5.04 12.37
N ARG A 8 4.34 4.00 13.22
CA ARG A 8 4.60 2.62 12.80
C ARG A 8 3.35 1.94 12.28
N VAL A 9 3.53 1.08 11.28
CA VAL A 9 2.51 0.15 10.79
C VAL A 9 2.89 -1.26 11.25
N GLY A 10 2.06 -1.87 12.08
CA GLY A 10 2.32 -3.16 12.74
C GLY A 10 3.67 -3.26 13.45
N GLY A 11 4.16 -2.15 14.00
CA GLY A 11 5.44 -2.09 14.74
C GLY A 11 6.68 -1.88 13.87
N TYR A 12 6.54 -1.87 12.55
CA TYR A 12 7.62 -1.58 11.60
C TYR A 12 7.74 -0.08 11.36
N ILE A 13 8.98 0.41 11.37
CA ILE A 13 9.31 1.75 10.90
C ILE A 13 9.62 1.63 9.41
N GLN A 14 8.92 2.41 8.59
CA GLN A 14 9.32 2.68 7.22
C GLN A 14 9.45 4.17 7.01
N TYR A 15 10.49 4.55 6.28
CA TYR A 15 10.73 5.90 5.83
C TYR A 15 9.82 6.22 4.64
N GLU A 16 9.79 7.50 4.25
CA GLU A 16 9.10 7.93 3.04
C GLU A 16 9.58 7.11 1.83
N MET A 17 8.62 6.61 1.07
CA MET A 17 8.89 5.82 -0.13
C MET A 17 9.47 6.71 -1.21
N ARG A 18 10.39 6.15 -2.00
CA ARG A 18 11.01 6.87 -3.12
C ARG A 18 10.63 6.21 -4.42
N ASP A 19 9.90 6.93 -5.28
CA ASP A 19 9.64 6.49 -6.64
C ASP A 19 10.92 6.63 -7.49
N ILE A 20 11.43 5.51 -8.02
CA ILE A 20 12.58 5.48 -8.94
C ILE A 20 12.16 5.52 -10.42
N GLY A 21 10.86 5.67 -10.69
CA GLY A 21 10.26 5.66 -12.01
C GLY A 21 9.77 4.27 -12.44
N SER A 22 9.07 4.24 -13.58
CA SER A 22 8.54 2.99 -14.16
C SER A 22 9.64 1.94 -14.37
N ILE A 23 9.37 0.71 -13.93
CA ILE A 23 10.25 -0.46 -14.13
C ILE A 23 9.44 -1.67 -14.62
N GLU A 24 10.13 -2.77 -14.94
CA GLU A 24 9.47 -4.04 -15.25
C GLU A 24 8.56 -4.46 -14.08
N TYR A 25 7.32 -4.84 -14.40
CA TYR A 25 6.27 -5.18 -13.43
C TYR A 25 5.82 -4.04 -12.49
N ALA A 26 6.14 -2.78 -12.80
CA ALA A 26 5.58 -1.60 -12.12
C ALA A 26 5.50 -0.39 -13.06
N THR A 27 4.62 -0.49 -14.05
CA THR A 27 4.40 0.47 -15.13
C THR A 27 3.20 1.38 -14.94
N GLY A 28 2.36 1.08 -13.95
CA GLY A 28 1.26 1.92 -13.49
C GLY A 28 1.66 3.34 -13.06
N GLU A 29 0.63 4.13 -12.78
CA GLU A 29 0.73 5.56 -12.48
C GLU A 29 0.97 5.80 -10.99
N THR A 30 1.89 6.71 -10.66
CA THR A 30 2.06 7.18 -9.28
C THR A 30 1.22 8.41 -9.06
N VAL A 31 0.42 8.40 -8.01
CA VAL A 31 -0.23 9.59 -7.46
C VAL A 31 0.65 10.15 -6.35
N VAL A 32 0.95 11.44 -6.41
CA VAL A 32 1.74 12.15 -5.40
C VAL A 32 0.86 13.05 -4.53
N ASP A 33 1.28 13.29 -3.30
CA ASP A 33 0.66 14.28 -2.41
C ASP A 33 1.16 15.72 -2.71
N ASP A 34 0.70 16.68 -1.91
CA ASP A 34 1.03 18.10 -2.06
C ASP A 34 2.53 18.39 -1.82
N GLU A 35 3.23 17.51 -1.10
CA GLU A 35 4.67 17.53 -0.87
C GLU A 35 5.46 16.80 -1.96
N GLY A 36 4.79 16.21 -2.94
CA GLY A 36 5.40 15.45 -4.03
C GLY A 36 5.90 14.06 -3.63
N GLN A 37 5.47 13.54 -2.48
CA GLN A 37 5.76 12.17 -2.05
C GLN A 37 4.77 11.18 -2.68
N PRO A 38 5.18 9.93 -2.94
CA PRO A 38 4.26 8.89 -3.39
C PRO A 38 3.14 8.65 -2.37
N ALA A 39 1.89 8.90 -2.77
CA ALA A 39 0.70 8.74 -1.94
C ALA A 39 -0.07 7.47 -2.30
N ALA A 40 -0.22 7.20 -3.60
CA ALA A 40 -0.87 6.00 -4.10
C ALA A 40 -0.28 5.57 -5.45
N TYR A 41 -0.63 4.36 -5.86
CA TYR A 41 -0.24 3.78 -7.13
C TYR A 41 -1.44 3.17 -7.82
N ILE A 42 -1.65 3.51 -9.09
CA ILE A 42 -2.72 2.95 -9.93
C ILE A 42 -2.13 1.84 -10.80
N VAL A 43 -2.58 0.62 -10.55
CA VAL A 43 -2.02 -0.59 -11.15
C VAL A 43 -2.28 -0.66 -12.65
N ALA A 44 -1.25 -0.95 -13.44
CA ALA A 44 -1.37 -1.28 -14.85
C ALA A 44 -1.43 -2.80 -15.08
N GLU A 45 -1.82 -3.19 -16.30
CA GLU A 45 -1.79 -4.59 -16.71
C GLU A 45 -0.35 -5.14 -16.71
N GLY A 46 -0.17 -6.27 -16.05
CA GLY A 46 1.14 -6.94 -15.94
C GLY A 46 2.00 -6.49 -14.77
N ASP A 47 1.53 -5.53 -13.95
CA ASP A 47 2.23 -5.15 -12.73
C ASP A 47 2.17 -6.28 -11.68
N ALA A 48 3.21 -6.35 -10.84
CA ALA A 48 3.32 -7.31 -9.75
C ALA A 48 3.74 -6.61 -8.45
N LEU A 49 3.25 -7.09 -7.30
CA LEU A 49 3.51 -6.45 -6.02
C LEU A 49 5.00 -6.23 -5.74
N HIS A 50 5.84 -7.22 -6.06
CA HIS A 50 7.30 -7.08 -5.88
C HIS A 50 7.90 -5.98 -6.76
N GLY A 51 7.46 -5.86 -8.02
CA GLY A 51 7.89 -4.76 -8.89
C GLY A 51 7.45 -3.41 -8.35
N ILE A 52 6.21 -3.31 -7.86
CA ILE A 52 5.69 -2.08 -7.25
C ILE A 52 6.54 -1.71 -6.02
N ALA A 53 6.79 -2.67 -5.13
CA ALA A 53 7.61 -2.44 -3.95
C ALA A 53 9.04 -2.00 -4.31
N ASP A 54 9.68 -2.67 -5.27
CA ASP A 54 11.02 -2.33 -5.75
C ASP A 54 11.07 -0.90 -6.33
N ARG A 55 10.05 -0.51 -7.11
CA ARG A 55 9.92 0.85 -7.66
C ARG A 55 9.90 1.92 -6.55
N PHE A 56 9.26 1.62 -5.43
CA PHE A 56 9.11 2.54 -4.31
C PHE A 56 10.16 2.38 -3.21
N CYS A 57 11.22 1.60 -3.47
CA CYS A 57 12.30 1.31 -2.53
C CYS A 57 11.78 0.76 -1.18
N THR A 58 10.78 -0.11 -1.23
CA THR A 58 10.15 -0.72 -0.06
C THR A 58 10.03 -2.23 -0.22
N GLU A 59 9.48 -2.90 0.80
CA GLU A 59 9.23 -4.34 0.78
C GLU A 59 7.77 -4.62 0.44
N ALA A 60 7.51 -5.67 -0.34
CA ALA A 60 6.17 -6.11 -0.72
C ALA A 60 5.26 -6.23 0.51
N PHE A 61 5.74 -6.92 1.55
CA PHE A 61 5.01 -7.07 2.81
C PHE A 61 4.55 -5.74 3.42
N TYR A 62 5.37 -4.69 3.36
CA TYR A 62 4.97 -3.39 3.90
C TYR A 62 3.85 -2.75 3.07
N VAL A 63 3.90 -2.90 1.74
CA VAL A 63 2.79 -2.49 0.86
C VAL A 63 1.52 -3.27 1.20
N GLU A 64 1.61 -4.57 1.51
CA GLU A 64 0.45 -5.35 1.96
C GLU A 64 -0.16 -4.77 3.24
N MET A 65 0.66 -4.45 4.24
CA MET A 65 0.20 -3.87 5.50
C MET A 65 -0.53 -2.53 5.29
N LEU A 66 -0.01 -1.67 4.40
CA LEU A 66 -0.64 -0.39 4.05
C LEU A 66 -2.01 -0.52 3.38
N ASN A 67 -2.35 -1.71 2.88
CA ASN A 67 -3.58 -2.00 2.15
C ASN A 67 -4.48 -3.01 2.88
N SER A 68 -4.12 -3.39 4.11
CA SER A 68 -4.82 -4.40 4.94
C SER A 68 -6.29 -4.10 5.24
N ILE A 69 -6.67 -2.82 5.31
CA ILE A 69 -8.06 -2.40 5.56
C ILE A 69 -8.91 -2.41 4.28
N ARG A 70 -8.26 -2.17 3.13
CA ARG A 70 -8.92 -1.89 1.84
C ARG A 70 -9.01 -3.07 0.90
N ARG A 71 -8.44 -4.23 1.26
CA ARG A 71 -8.36 -5.40 0.39
C ARG A 71 -8.52 -6.69 1.19
N THR A 72 -9.14 -7.71 0.60
CA THR A 72 -9.29 -9.05 1.24
C THR A 72 -7.95 -9.79 1.31
N SER A 73 -7.07 -9.52 0.37
CA SER A 73 -5.86 -10.31 0.11
C SER A 73 -4.68 -10.04 1.05
N SER A 74 -4.74 -8.97 1.86
CA SER A 74 -3.53 -8.33 2.38
C SER A 74 -3.19 -8.59 3.86
N TYR A 75 -4.01 -9.30 4.63
CA TYR A 75 -3.62 -9.68 6.00
C TYR A 75 -4.38 -10.90 6.56
N THR A 76 -3.70 -11.72 7.36
CA THR A 76 -4.28 -12.89 8.01
C THR A 76 -5.26 -12.49 9.11
N GLY A 77 -6.56 -12.72 8.91
CA GLY A 77 -7.58 -12.37 9.91
C GLY A 77 -8.81 -11.70 9.30
N THR A 78 -8.69 -11.18 8.08
CA THR A 78 -9.83 -10.65 7.32
C THR A 78 -10.67 -11.77 6.70
N PRO A 79 -12.01 -11.67 6.72
CA PRO A 79 -12.88 -12.54 5.95
C PRO A 79 -12.53 -12.45 4.46
N GLY A 80 -12.19 -13.58 3.83
CA GLY A 80 -11.81 -13.63 2.41
C GLY A 80 -10.30 -13.61 2.13
N PHE A 81 -9.46 -13.70 3.18
CA PHE A 81 -8.01 -13.82 3.00
C PHE A 81 -7.63 -14.97 2.07
N SER A 82 -6.99 -14.63 0.95
CA SER A 82 -6.55 -15.57 -0.08
C SER A 82 -5.09 -16.02 0.11
N GLY A 83 -4.29 -15.27 0.89
CA GLY A 83 -2.83 -15.48 0.99
C GLY A 83 -2.05 -15.05 -0.24
N VAL A 84 -2.72 -14.45 -1.23
CA VAL A 84 -2.14 -13.91 -2.44
C VAL A 84 -2.60 -12.46 -2.55
N PHE A 85 -1.67 -11.51 -2.54
CA PHE A 85 -1.95 -10.10 -2.84
C PHE A 85 -2.30 -9.97 -4.33
N GLN A 86 -3.57 -10.19 -4.62
CA GLN A 86 -4.07 -10.14 -5.99
C GLN A 86 -4.03 -8.68 -6.46
N LEU A 87 -3.56 -8.45 -7.67
CA LEU A 87 -3.61 -7.14 -8.33
C LEU A 87 -4.56 -7.22 -9.52
N TYR A 88 -5.35 -6.17 -9.72
CA TYR A 88 -6.15 -5.95 -10.90
C TYR A 88 -5.76 -4.61 -11.55
N PRO A 89 -5.74 -4.52 -12.89
CA PRO A 89 -5.54 -3.24 -13.56
C PRO A 89 -6.59 -2.23 -13.10
N GLY A 90 -6.14 -1.03 -12.73
CA GLY A 90 -6.97 0.04 -12.19
C GLY A 90 -7.09 0.05 -10.66
N ASP A 91 -6.58 -0.96 -9.96
CA ASP A 91 -6.54 -0.94 -8.49
C ASP A 91 -5.74 0.26 -7.98
N THR A 92 -6.27 0.90 -6.94
CA THR A 92 -5.52 1.88 -6.13
C THR A 92 -4.79 1.15 -5.02
N ILE A 93 -3.46 1.26 -5.00
CA ILE A 93 -2.59 0.77 -3.93
C ILE A 93 -2.12 1.95 -3.10
N ASN A 94 -2.44 1.93 -1.81
CA ASN A 94 -1.99 2.93 -0.86
C ASN A 94 -0.48 2.79 -0.60
N LEU A 95 0.24 3.92 -0.63
CA LEU A 95 1.66 4.01 -0.32
C LEU A 95 1.93 4.88 0.92
N ASN A 96 0.89 5.49 1.50
CA ASN A 96 1.01 6.39 2.62
C ASN A 96 0.37 5.80 3.90
N ARG A 97 1.17 5.73 4.97
CA ARG A 97 0.78 5.17 6.27
C ARG A 97 -0.35 5.93 6.97
N PHE A 98 -0.56 7.20 6.61
CA PHE A 98 -1.60 8.05 7.20
C PHE A 98 -2.95 7.95 6.47
N THR A 99 -3.02 7.20 5.37
CA THR A 99 -4.22 7.06 4.53
C THR A 99 -4.66 5.60 4.33
N ILE A 100 -4.18 4.68 5.17
CA ILE A 100 -4.58 3.25 5.18
C ILE A 100 -6.10 3.11 5.28
N ALA A 101 -6.73 3.96 6.09
CA ALA A 101 -8.18 3.98 6.29
C ALA A 101 -8.92 4.88 5.30
N THR A 102 -8.34 5.36 4.20
CA THR A 102 -9.02 6.25 3.23
C THR A 102 -8.65 5.97 1.78
N VAL A 103 -7.49 5.38 1.50
CA VAL A 103 -6.98 5.12 0.15
C VAL A 103 -6.85 3.63 -0.10
N GLY A 104 -7.34 3.19 -1.26
CA GLY A 104 -7.18 1.84 -1.77
C GLY A 104 -8.51 1.18 -2.12
N ASP A 105 -8.46 0.28 -3.09
CA ASP A 105 -9.56 -0.57 -3.51
C ASP A 105 -9.02 -1.91 -4.02
N GLU A 106 -9.87 -2.91 -4.18
CA GLU A 106 -9.55 -4.17 -4.83
C GLU A 106 -10.62 -4.47 -5.89
N ASN A 107 -10.23 -4.41 -7.16
CA ASN A 107 -11.08 -4.55 -8.33
C ASN A 107 -12.28 -3.59 -8.32
N GLY A 108 -12.04 -2.33 -7.93
CA GLY A 108 -13.07 -1.31 -7.79
C GLY A 108 -13.92 -1.41 -6.51
N VAL A 109 -13.63 -2.36 -5.62
CA VAL A 109 -14.32 -2.50 -4.33
C VAL A 109 -13.48 -1.88 -3.21
N VAL A 110 -14.04 -0.88 -2.53
CA VAL A 110 -13.43 -0.28 -1.34
C VAL A 110 -13.89 -1.04 -0.10
N TYR A 111 -13.03 -1.93 0.42
CA TYR A 111 -13.30 -2.62 1.68
C TYR A 111 -13.00 -1.73 2.88
N ASP A 112 -13.60 -2.02 4.03
CA ASP A 112 -13.42 -1.26 5.28
C ASP A 112 -13.28 -2.20 6.48
N TYR A 113 -12.20 -2.97 6.50
CA TYR A 113 -11.93 -3.91 7.59
C TYR A 113 -11.43 -3.22 8.85
N THR A 114 -11.67 -3.82 10.01
CA THR A 114 -11.05 -3.35 11.26
C THR A 114 -9.58 -3.73 11.25
N PRO A 115 -8.64 -2.78 11.40
CA PRO A 115 -7.23 -3.10 11.50
C PRO A 115 -6.96 -3.92 12.76
N ASP A 116 -6.23 -5.01 12.61
CA ASP A 116 -5.71 -5.86 13.70
C ASP A 116 -4.24 -5.57 14.02
N ILE A 117 -3.64 -4.65 13.28
CA ILE A 117 -2.30 -4.10 13.51
C ILE A 117 -2.38 -2.67 14.04
N PRO A 118 -1.43 -2.24 14.89
CA PRO A 118 -1.24 -0.83 15.18
C PRO A 118 -0.99 -0.05 13.89
N ILE A 119 -1.75 1.03 13.69
CA ILE A 119 -1.57 2.00 12.60
C ILE A 119 -1.46 3.40 13.19
N PRO A 120 -0.75 4.33 12.53
CA PRO A 120 -0.72 5.72 12.98
C PRO A 120 -2.10 6.37 12.89
N PRO A 121 -2.32 7.54 13.54
CA PRO A 121 -3.51 8.34 13.32
C PRO A 121 -3.74 8.61 11.82
N GLN A 122 -4.95 8.33 11.35
CA GLN A 122 -5.32 8.48 9.94
C GLN A 122 -5.80 9.91 9.65
N GLN A 123 -5.58 10.39 8.43
CA GLN A 123 -5.85 11.76 7.99
C GLN A 123 -6.94 11.83 6.91
#